data_AF-A0A3D3JLI9-F1
#
_entry.id   AF-A0A3D3JLI9-F1
#
_cell.length_a   1.000
_cell.length_b   1.000
_cell.length_c   1.000
_cell.angle_alpha   90.00
_cell.angle_beta   90.00
_cell.angle_gamma   90.00
#
_symmetry.space_group_name_H-M   'P 1'
#
loop_
_entity.id
_entity.type
_entity.pdbx_description
1 polymer ?
#
loop_
_entity_poly.entity_id
_entity_poly.type
_entity_poly.pdbx_seq_one_letter_code
_entity_poly.pdbx_strand_id
1 'polypeptide(L)'
;HWMRVGFVHGVMNTDNMSILGLTIDYGPYGWLEDYDPTWTPNTTDAHGRRYAFGNQPAIAQWNLVSLANAIYPLIGDVDPLQEIMNDYSGYYESAWQAMMAAKLGLATFDPRIDENLVAELLKILPLAETDMTIFFRNLAEFTEITNDGELPTGIVQACYKPSELPPDYKQKMIDWLRSYAARLAIDNTPPDERQRRMNAVNPKFVFRNYMAQLAIDKAETGDASMIAELLDVLRKPYDEQPGMENYAAKRPDWARTRAGCSMLSCSS
;
A
#
# COMPACT_ATOMS: atom_id res chain seq x y z
N HIS A 1 8.85 -0.19 -3.94
CA HIS A 1 8.55 0.39 -2.60
C HIS A 1 7.14 0.99 -2.49
N TRP A 2 6.67 1.84 -3.41
CA TRP A 2 5.35 2.49 -3.32
C TRP A 2 4.20 1.51 -3.06
N MET A 3 4.15 0.41 -3.81
CA MET A 3 3.15 -0.64 -3.66
C MET A 3 3.10 -1.26 -2.24
N ARG A 4 4.24 -1.34 -1.54
CA ARG A 4 4.31 -1.94 -0.19
C ARG A 4 3.50 -1.17 0.85
N VAL A 5 3.52 0.15 0.73
CA VAL A 5 2.98 1.10 1.71
C VAL A 5 1.71 1.78 1.21
N GLY A 6 1.17 1.37 0.05
CA GLY A 6 -0.05 1.96 -0.49
C GLY A 6 0.14 3.37 -1.07
N PHE A 7 1.37 3.80 -1.37
CA PHE A 7 1.59 5.15 -1.91
C PHE A 7 1.15 5.24 -3.37
N VAL A 8 0.40 6.29 -3.70
CA VAL A 8 0.00 6.68 -5.05
C VAL A 8 0.59 8.05 -5.36
N HIS A 9 1.39 8.14 -6.42
CA HIS A 9 2.02 9.39 -6.84
C HIS A 9 1.03 10.36 -7.49
N GLY A 10 0.06 9.83 -8.24
CA GLY A 10 -0.98 10.61 -8.92
C GLY A 10 -0.56 11.35 -10.19
N VAL A 11 0.75 11.53 -10.46
CA VAL A 11 1.28 12.20 -11.67
C VAL A 11 2.63 11.60 -12.08
N MET A 12 2.62 10.40 -12.64
CA MET A 12 3.84 9.73 -13.12
C MET A 12 4.16 10.11 -14.57
N ASN A 13 4.16 11.41 -14.88
CA ASN A 13 4.66 11.90 -16.16
C ASN A 13 6.18 11.66 -16.27
N THR A 14 6.73 11.60 -17.48
CA THR A 14 8.15 11.28 -17.70
C THR A 14 9.12 12.30 -17.09
N ASP A 15 8.73 13.57 -17.01
CA ASP A 15 9.45 14.65 -16.33
C ASP A 15 9.48 14.48 -14.79
N ASN A 16 8.54 13.72 -14.23
CA ASN A 16 8.49 13.37 -12.81
C ASN A 16 9.17 12.03 -12.48
N MET A 17 9.87 11.43 -13.44
CA MET A 17 10.65 10.21 -13.22
C MET A 17 12.11 10.57 -13.01
N SER A 18 12.55 10.58 -11.75
CA SER A 18 13.96 10.80 -11.42
C SER A 18 14.86 9.74 -12.06
N ILE A 19 15.93 10.18 -12.74
CA ILE A 19 16.94 9.28 -13.31
C ILE A 19 17.66 8.43 -12.25
N LEU A 20 17.60 8.84 -10.98
CA LEU A 20 18.18 8.13 -9.84
C LEU A 20 17.19 7.14 -9.19
N GLY A 21 15.95 7.04 -9.68
CA GLY A 21 14.91 6.21 -9.09
C GLY A 21 14.32 6.77 -7.77
N LEU A 22 14.46 8.07 -7.53
CA LEU A 22 13.90 8.75 -6.36
C LEU A 22 12.45 9.20 -6.63
N THR A 23 11.63 9.23 -5.58
CA THR A 23 10.31 9.88 -5.64
C THR A 23 10.49 11.39 -5.64
N ILE A 24 9.89 12.09 -6.61
CA ILE A 24 10.00 13.53 -6.78
C ILE A 24 8.62 14.12 -7.12
N ASP A 25 8.51 15.45 -7.10
CA ASP A 25 7.30 16.20 -7.47
C ASP A 25 6.01 15.75 -6.76
N TYR A 26 5.98 15.97 -5.44
CA TYR A 26 4.84 15.68 -4.57
C TYR A 26 3.70 16.66 -4.80
N GLY A 27 2.83 16.37 -5.78
CA GLY A 27 1.58 17.10 -6.05
C GLY A 27 0.35 16.38 -5.47
N PRO A 28 -0.55 15.83 -6.31
CA PRO A 28 -1.71 15.09 -5.84
C PRO A 28 -1.33 13.65 -5.50
N TYR A 29 -0.51 13.45 -4.48
CA TYR A 29 -0.16 12.12 -3.99
C TYR A 29 -1.16 11.63 -2.92
N GLY A 30 -1.07 10.37 -2.55
CA GLY A 30 -1.75 9.92 -1.34
C GLY A 30 -1.42 8.49 -0.97
N TRP A 31 -1.92 8.10 0.20
CA TRP A 31 -1.81 6.73 0.67
C TRP A 31 -3.17 6.05 0.56
N LEU A 32 -3.17 4.80 0.13
CA LEU A 32 -4.34 3.95 0.25
C LEU A 32 -4.81 3.92 1.69
N GLU A 33 -6.10 4.16 1.85
CA GLU A 33 -6.81 3.93 3.09
C GLU A 33 -7.46 2.57 2.96
N ASP A 34 -8.70 2.51 2.47
CA ASP A 34 -9.25 1.27 1.94
C ASP A 34 -8.44 0.78 0.73
N TYR A 35 -8.24 -0.53 0.66
CA TYR A 35 -7.51 -1.16 -0.44
C TYR A 35 -8.37 -1.15 -1.71
N ASP A 36 -8.09 -0.20 -2.59
CA ASP A 36 -8.67 -0.10 -3.94
C ASP A 36 -7.54 0.03 -4.98
N PRO A 37 -7.32 -1.01 -5.82
CA PRO A 37 -6.28 -0.95 -6.86
C PRO A 37 -6.58 0.08 -7.96
N THR A 38 -7.82 0.56 -8.06
CA THR A 38 -8.25 1.53 -9.05
C THR A 38 -8.24 2.97 -8.53
N TRP A 39 -7.87 3.17 -7.26
CA TRP A 39 -7.88 4.48 -6.64
C TRP A 39 -6.74 5.37 -7.14
N THR A 40 -7.09 6.65 -7.38
CA THR A 40 -6.15 7.74 -7.64
C THR A 40 -6.58 8.96 -6.82
N PRO A 41 -5.65 9.65 -6.13
CA PRO A 41 -5.93 10.91 -5.44
C PRO A 41 -6.04 12.10 -6.40
N ASN A 42 -5.55 11.98 -7.64
CA ASN A 42 -5.52 13.06 -8.60
C ASN A 42 -6.88 13.24 -9.30
N THR A 43 -7.55 14.37 -9.04
CA THR A 43 -8.86 14.70 -9.63
C THR A 43 -8.81 14.83 -11.15
N THR A 44 -7.70 15.29 -11.73
CA THR A 44 -7.53 15.41 -13.18
C THR A 44 -7.35 14.05 -13.87
N ASP A 45 -6.92 13.03 -13.11
CA ASP A 45 -6.82 11.65 -13.55
C ASP A 45 -8.05 10.81 -13.13
N ALA A 46 -9.07 11.40 -12.50
CA ALA A 46 -10.18 10.63 -11.93
C ALA A 46 -10.97 9.81 -12.99
N HIS A 47 -11.06 10.33 -14.22
CA HIS A 47 -11.73 9.64 -15.33
C HIS A 47 -10.84 8.61 -16.03
N GLY A 48 -9.56 8.94 -16.25
CA GLY A 48 -8.62 8.08 -16.98
C GLY A 48 -7.99 7.00 -16.09
N ARG A 49 -7.83 7.27 -14.79
CA ARG A 49 -7.19 6.44 -13.78
C ARG A 49 -5.83 5.91 -14.23
N ARG A 50 -5.13 6.69 -15.06
CA ARG A 50 -3.85 6.33 -15.65
C ARG A 50 -2.82 6.06 -14.55
N TYR A 51 -2.83 6.87 -13.51
CA TYR A 51 -1.89 6.83 -12.39
C TYR A 51 -2.49 6.22 -11.12
N ALA A 52 -3.57 5.45 -11.25
CA ALA A 52 -4.15 4.70 -10.13
C ALA A 52 -3.15 3.70 -9.53
N PHE A 53 -3.34 3.35 -8.25
CA PHE A 53 -2.42 2.52 -7.47
C PHE A 53 -1.94 1.27 -8.23
N GLY A 54 -2.86 0.45 -8.74
CA GLY A 54 -2.56 -0.79 -9.45
C GLY A 54 -1.87 -0.60 -10.80
N ASN A 55 -1.96 0.59 -11.40
CA ASN A 55 -1.38 0.91 -12.70
C ASN A 55 0.07 1.41 -12.59
N GLN A 56 0.52 1.88 -11.43
CA GLN A 56 1.86 2.47 -11.26
C GLN A 56 3.02 1.59 -11.76
N PRO A 57 3.04 0.26 -11.54
CA PRO A 57 4.12 -0.60 -12.07
C PRO A 57 4.20 -0.60 -13.59
N ALA A 58 3.06 -0.66 -14.27
CA ALA A 58 2.98 -0.65 -15.72
C ALA A 58 3.33 0.74 -16.29
N ILE A 59 2.92 1.82 -15.62
CA ILE A 59 3.29 3.18 -16.00
C ILE A 59 4.80 3.40 -15.84
N ALA A 60 5.43 2.89 -14.78
CA ALA A 60 6.88 2.96 -14.62
C ALA A 60 7.60 2.25 -15.77
N GLN A 61 7.13 1.07 -16.21
CA GLN A 61 7.66 0.40 -17.40
C GLN A 61 7.51 1.26 -18.66
N TRP A 62 6.33 1.84 -18.86
CA TRP A 62 6.06 2.71 -20.02
C TRP A 62 6.98 3.95 -20.04
N ASN A 63 7.28 4.53 -18.87
CA ASN A 63 8.22 5.64 -18.75
C ASN A 63 9.68 5.20 -19.04
N LEU A 64 10.08 3.99 -18.64
CA LEU A 64 11.39 3.43 -19.01
C LEU A 64 11.52 3.21 -20.52
N VAL A 65 10.46 2.72 -21.18
CA VAL A 65 10.42 2.62 -22.65
C VAL A 65 10.54 4.00 -23.30
N SER A 66 9.91 5.02 -22.73
CA SER A 66 10.02 6.40 -23.21
C SER A 66 11.46 6.93 -23.09
N LEU A 67 12.15 6.62 -22.00
CA LEU A 67 13.57 6.93 -21.83
C LEU A 67 14.44 6.16 -22.83
N ALA A 68 14.20 4.87 -23.04
CA ALA A 68 14.91 4.04 -24.01
C ALA A 68 14.82 4.63 -25.43
N ASN A 69 13.63 5.07 -25.84
CA ASN A 69 13.43 5.74 -27.13
C ASN A 69 14.22 7.05 -27.25
N ALA A 70 14.34 7.82 -26.17
CA ALA A 70 15.08 9.08 -26.17
C ALA A 70 16.60 8.87 -26.31
N ILE A 71 17.15 7.79 -25.76
CA ILE A 71 18.59 7.47 -25.83
C ILE A 71 18.96 6.62 -27.05
N TYR A 72 17.97 6.03 -27.75
CA TYR A 72 18.19 5.18 -28.92
C TYR A 72 19.13 5.78 -29.98
N PRO A 73 19.06 7.09 -30.35
CA PRO A 73 19.97 7.66 -31.35
C PRO A 73 21.47 7.57 -30.98
N LEU A 74 21.79 7.41 -29.70
CA LEU A 74 23.17 7.23 -29.22
C LEU A 74 23.62 5.76 -29.25
N ILE A 75 22.67 4.83 -29.22
CA ILE A 75 22.91 3.38 -29.17
C ILE A 75 22.93 2.81 -30.60
N GLY A 76 21.94 3.19 -31.42
CA GLY A 76 21.82 2.75 -32.80
C GLY A 76 21.37 1.29 -32.98
N ASP A 77 20.93 0.63 -31.91
CA ASP A 77 20.48 -0.75 -31.89
C ASP A 77 19.32 -0.94 -30.90
N VAL A 78 18.29 -1.69 -31.31
CA VAL A 78 17.07 -1.93 -30.54
C VAL A 78 17.23 -3.13 -29.60
N ASP A 79 17.99 -4.15 -30.01
CA ASP A 79 18.13 -5.40 -29.28
C ASP A 79 18.56 -5.22 -27.81
N PRO A 80 19.63 -4.44 -27.49
CA PRO A 80 20.04 -4.25 -26.10
C PRO A 80 19.03 -3.45 -25.27
N LEU A 81 18.27 -2.54 -25.88
CA LEU A 81 17.21 -1.80 -25.19
C LEU A 81 16.04 -2.71 -24.85
N GLN A 82 15.65 -3.58 -25.78
CA GLN A 82 14.55 -4.52 -25.56
C GLN A 82 14.90 -5.55 -24.48
N GLU A 83 16.14 -6.04 -24.44
CA GLU A 83 16.63 -6.95 -23.40
C GLU A 83 16.48 -6.32 -22.00
N ILE A 84 16.96 -5.09 -21.81
CA ILE A 84 16.83 -4.36 -20.54
C ILE A 84 15.36 -4.10 -20.16
N MET A 85 14.48 -3.86 -21.14
CA MET A 85 13.05 -3.68 -20.87
C MET A 85 12.36 -4.97 -20.41
N ASN A 86 12.79 -6.13 -20.91
CA ASN A 86 12.29 -7.42 -20.45
C ASN A 86 12.74 -7.71 -19.01
N ASP A 87 13.97 -7.33 -18.66
CA ASP A 87 14.51 -7.50 -17.32
C ASP A 87 13.71 -6.72 -16.26
N TYR A 88 13.18 -5.54 -16.60
CA TYR A 88 12.36 -4.74 -15.67
C TYR A 88 11.18 -5.55 -15.11
N SER A 89 10.46 -6.29 -15.96
CA SER A 89 9.31 -7.09 -15.53
C SER A 89 9.74 -8.17 -14.54
N GLY A 90 10.86 -8.86 -14.82
CA GLY A 90 11.41 -9.86 -13.91
C GLY A 90 11.91 -9.26 -12.58
N TYR A 91 12.55 -8.10 -12.61
CA TYR A 91 12.99 -7.39 -11.40
C TYR A 91 11.80 -6.93 -10.56
N TYR A 92 10.78 -6.35 -11.19
CA TYR A 92 9.58 -5.89 -10.50
C TYR A 92 8.84 -7.07 -9.85
N GLU A 93 8.64 -8.17 -10.59
CA GLU A 93 7.96 -9.36 -10.08
C GLU A 93 8.71 -9.96 -8.90
N SER A 94 10.03 -10.16 -9.02
CA SER A 94 10.86 -10.68 -7.93
C SER A 94 10.81 -9.77 -6.69
N ALA A 95 10.89 -8.45 -6.88
CA ALA A 95 10.80 -7.48 -5.79
C ALA A 95 9.39 -7.45 -5.16
N TRP A 96 8.34 -7.62 -5.96
CA TRP A 96 6.95 -7.69 -5.48
C TRP A 96 6.70 -8.96 -4.67
N GLN A 97 7.17 -10.11 -5.15
CA GLN A 97 7.07 -11.40 -4.45
C GLN A 97 7.80 -11.36 -3.10
N ALA A 98 9.05 -10.90 -3.10
CA ALA A 98 9.83 -10.72 -1.86
C ALA A 98 9.14 -9.75 -0.88
N MET A 99 8.57 -8.67 -1.41
CA MET A 99 7.82 -7.69 -0.61
C MET A 99 6.56 -8.30 -0.01
N MET A 100 5.77 -9.05 -0.79
CA MET A 100 4.55 -9.69 -0.30
C MET A 100 4.84 -10.78 0.73
N ALA A 101 5.87 -11.61 0.51
CA ALA A 101 6.35 -12.55 1.52
C ALA A 101 6.70 -11.84 2.83
N ALA A 102 7.44 -10.74 2.77
CA ALA A 102 7.78 -9.96 3.96
C ALA A 102 6.54 -9.37 4.65
N LYS A 103 5.59 -8.80 3.90
CA LYS A 103 4.33 -8.26 4.45
C LYS A 103 3.46 -9.32 5.12
N LEU A 104 3.49 -10.55 4.61
CA LEU A 104 2.78 -11.71 5.13
C LEU A 104 3.61 -12.51 6.15
N GLY A 105 4.83 -12.09 6.48
CA GLY A 105 5.68 -12.80 7.44
C GLY A 105 6.17 -14.17 6.97
N LEU A 106 6.14 -14.46 5.67
CA LEU A 106 6.68 -15.68 5.09
C LEU A 106 8.22 -15.61 5.10
N ALA A 107 8.90 -16.75 5.28
CA ALA A 107 10.36 -16.85 5.22
C ALA A 107 10.87 -16.51 3.80
N THR A 108 10.24 -17.11 2.79
CA THR A 108 10.49 -16.87 1.37
C THR A 108 9.18 -16.98 0.59
N PHE A 109 9.12 -16.35 -0.58
CA PHE A 109 8.00 -16.51 -1.50
C PHE A 109 8.17 -17.80 -2.31
N ASP A 110 7.18 -18.68 -2.29
CA ASP A 110 7.07 -19.85 -3.18
C ASP A 110 5.95 -19.59 -4.20
N PRO A 111 6.29 -19.27 -5.46
CA PRO A 111 5.30 -18.94 -6.49
C PRO A 111 4.19 -19.99 -6.68
N ARG A 112 4.50 -21.27 -6.43
CA ARG A 112 3.56 -22.38 -6.64
C ARG A 112 2.36 -22.35 -5.69
N ILE A 113 2.51 -21.69 -4.53
CA ILE A 113 1.52 -21.67 -3.45
C ILE A 113 1.11 -20.22 -3.15
N ASP A 114 2.10 -19.33 -3.06
CA ASP A 114 1.91 -17.98 -2.54
C ASP A 114 1.26 -17.04 -3.55
N GLU A 115 1.36 -17.31 -4.86
CA GLU A 115 0.64 -16.53 -5.89
C GLU A 115 -0.87 -16.58 -5.67
N ASN A 116 -1.43 -17.78 -5.50
CA ASN A 116 -2.86 -17.94 -5.27
C ASN A 116 -3.27 -17.36 -3.90
N LEU A 117 -2.45 -17.58 -2.87
CA LEU A 117 -2.70 -17.03 -1.54
C LEU A 117 -2.79 -15.49 -1.57
N VAL A 118 -1.86 -14.83 -2.25
CA VAL A 118 -1.86 -13.38 -2.41
C VAL A 118 -3.01 -12.93 -3.31
N ALA A 119 -3.24 -13.59 -4.45
CA ALA A 119 -4.30 -13.21 -5.38
C ALA A 119 -5.68 -13.25 -4.71
N GLU A 120 -5.97 -14.27 -3.91
CA GLU A 120 -7.22 -14.36 -3.16
C GLU A 120 -7.32 -13.27 -2.08
N LEU A 121 -6.24 -12.97 -1.35
CA LEU A 121 -6.23 -11.87 -0.39
C LEU A 121 -6.61 -10.55 -1.07
N LEU A 122 -5.95 -10.22 -2.18
CA LEU A 122 -6.15 -8.95 -2.88
C LEU A 122 -7.54 -8.84 -3.52
N LYS A 123 -8.25 -9.97 -3.74
CA LYS A 123 -9.68 -9.98 -4.11
C LYS A 123 -10.61 -9.79 -2.92
N ILE A 124 -10.22 -10.26 -1.73
CA ILE A 124 -11.03 -10.18 -0.51
C ILE A 124 -10.99 -8.76 0.09
N LEU A 125 -9.80 -8.12 0.14
CA LEU A 125 -9.63 -6.81 0.80
C LEU A 125 -10.63 -5.73 0.32
N PRO A 126 -10.91 -5.56 -0.99
CA PRO A 126 -11.86 -4.57 -1.48
C PRO A 126 -13.31 -4.83 -1.03
N LEU A 127 -13.70 -6.09 -0.79
CA LEU A 127 -15.09 -6.48 -0.48
C LEU A 127 -15.60 -5.86 0.83
N ALA A 128 -14.70 -5.46 1.72
CA ALA A 128 -15.03 -4.90 3.03
C ALA A 128 -14.55 -3.46 3.23
N GLU A 129 -14.10 -2.80 2.15
CA GLU A 129 -13.33 -1.55 2.24
C GLU A 129 -12.23 -1.73 3.30
N THR A 130 -11.31 -2.67 3.11
CA THR A 130 -10.34 -3.02 4.16
C THR A 130 -9.20 -2.00 4.17
N ASP A 131 -8.91 -1.38 5.31
CA ASP A 131 -7.77 -0.50 5.46
C ASP A 131 -6.45 -1.27 5.29
N MET A 132 -5.68 -0.95 4.25
CA MET A 132 -4.49 -1.72 3.87
C MET A 132 -3.43 -1.71 4.98
N THR A 133 -3.16 -0.53 5.55
CA THR A 133 -2.09 -0.37 6.55
C THR A 133 -2.45 -1.12 7.83
N ILE A 134 -3.67 -0.91 8.32
CA ILE A 134 -4.15 -1.54 9.56
C ILE A 134 -4.28 -3.05 9.38
N PHE A 135 -4.75 -3.54 8.24
CA PHE A 135 -4.84 -4.98 7.97
C PHE A 135 -3.49 -5.67 8.10
N PHE A 136 -2.47 -5.21 7.38
CA PHE A 136 -1.16 -5.84 7.41
C PHE A 136 -0.45 -5.67 8.76
N ARG A 137 -0.69 -4.56 9.48
CA ARG A 137 -0.17 -4.37 10.83
C ARG A 137 -0.82 -5.35 11.81
N ASN A 138 -2.14 -5.47 11.79
CA ASN A 138 -2.88 -6.37 12.68
C ASN A 138 -2.68 -7.85 12.33
N LEU A 139 -2.40 -8.18 11.06
CA LEU A 139 -2.10 -9.55 10.64
C LEU A 139 -0.83 -10.10 11.33
N ALA A 140 0.09 -9.24 11.77
CA ALA A 140 1.27 -9.67 12.52
C ALA A 140 0.93 -10.37 13.84
N GLU A 141 -0.21 -10.02 14.44
CA GLU A 141 -0.73 -10.63 15.68
C GLU A 141 -1.46 -11.95 15.44
N PHE A 142 -1.82 -12.28 14.20
CA PHE A 142 -2.61 -13.47 13.89
C PHE A 142 -1.76 -14.74 14.03
N THR A 143 -2.10 -15.63 14.97
CA THR A 143 -1.45 -16.93 15.13
C THR A 143 -2.26 -18.06 14.51
N GLU A 144 -3.53 -18.18 14.88
CA GLU A 144 -4.43 -19.24 14.44
C GLU A 144 -5.90 -18.80 14.51
N ILE A 145 -6.80 -19.58 13.92
CA ILE A 145 -8.25 -19.42 14.12
C ILE A 145 -8.64 -20.22 15.36
N THR A 146 -9.05 -19.52 16.41
CA THR A 146 -9.43 -20.13 17.70
C THR A 146 -10.92 -20.41 17.82
N ASN A 147 -11.76 -19.75 17.03
CA ASN A 147 -13.21 -19.94 17.02
C ASN A 147 -13.71 -20.12 15.59
N ASP A 148 -14.18 -21.33 15.28
CA ASP A 148 -14.73 -21.64 13.96
C ASP A 148 -15.98 -20.80 13.73
N GLY A 149 -15.86 -19.84 12.81
CA GLY A 149 -16.96 -18.97 12.44
C GLY A 149 -16.91 -17.57 13.05
N GLU A 150 -15.80 -17.12 13.65
CA GLU A 150 -15.59 -15.70 13.97
C GLU A 150 -14.31 -15.16 13.33
N LEU A 151 -14.35 -13.88 12.91
CA LEU A 151 -13.16 -13.22 12.39
C LEU A 151 -12.31 -12.69 13.55
N PRO A 152 -10.97 -12.78 13.47
CA PRO A 152 -10.11 -12.16 14.47
C PRO A 152 -10.38 -10.65 14.57
N THR A 153 -10.41 -10.12 15.79
CA THR A 153 -10.74 -8.71 16.05
C THR A 153 -9.90 -7.73 15.24
N GLY A 154 -8.60 -8.00 15.10
CA GLY A 154 -7.69 -7.17 14.30
C GLY A 154 -8.06 -7.08 12.82
N ILE A 155 -8.65 -8.14 12.25
CA ILE A 155 -9.14 -8.16 10.87
C ILE A 155 -10.41 -7.32 10.75
N VAL A 156 -11.34 -7.47 11.70
CA VAL A 156 -12.59 -6.68 11.73
C VAL A 156 -12.30 -5.18 11.92
N GLN A 157 -11.31 -4.84 12.75
CA GLN A 157 -10.90 -3.45 12.98
C GLN A 157 -10.41 -2.75 11.70
N ALA A 158 -9.81 -3.48 10.77
CA ALA A 158 -9.34 -2.95 9.50
C ALA A 158 -10.49 -2.62 8.53
N CYS A 159 -11.65 -3.28 8.63
CA CYS A 159 -12.79 -3.00 7.76
C CYS A 159 -13.41 -1.63 8.08
N TYR A 160 -13.67 -0.79 7.06
CA TYR A 160 -14.39 0.47 7.29
C TYR A 160 -15.85 0.26 7.68
N LYS A 161 -16.52 -0.77 7.13
CA LYS A 161 -17.95 -1.05 7.35
C LYS A 161 -18.20 -2.48 7.82
N PRO A 162 -17.79 -2.84 9.05
CA PRO A 162 -17.92 -4.21 9.56
C PRO A 162 -19.37 -4.71 9.70
N SER A 163 -20.35 -3.79 9.76
CA SER A 163 -21.79 -4.12 9.79
C SER A 163 -22.42 -4.35 8.42
N GLU A 164 -21.72 -4.02 7.33
CA GLU A 164 -22.23 -4.08 5.94
C GLU A 164 -21.43 -5.05 5.08
N LEU A 165 -20.78 -6.03 5.70
CA LEU A 165 -19.96 -7.00 4.99
C LEU A 165 -20.82 -7.89 4.08
N PRO A 166 -20.35 -8.20 2.85
CA PRO A 166 -21.03 -9.15 1.97
C PRO A 166 -21.27 -10.51 2.67
N PRO A 167 -22.37 -11.23 2.38
CA PRO A 167 -22.72 -12.47 3.07
C PRO A 167 -21.62 -13.54 3.04
N ASP A 168 -20.82 -13.59 1.96
CA ASP A 168 -19.74 -14.55 1.75
C ASP A 168 -18.36 -14.06 2.22
N TYR A 169 -18.21 -12.76 2.56
CA TYR A 169 -16.93 -12.17 2.96
C TYR A 169 -16.30 -12.90 4.14
N LYS A 170 -17.12 -13.15 5.17
CA LYS A 170 -16.68 -13.81 6.40
C LYS A 170 -16.09 -15.18 6.11
N GLN A 171 -16.79 -15.97 5.31
CA GLN A 171 -16.35 -17.32 4.94
C GLN A 171 -15.06 -17.25 4.12
N LYS A 172 -14.99 -16.39 3.10
CA LYS A 172 -13.79 -16.18 2.28
C LYS A 172 -12.56 -15.81 3.11
N MET A 173 -12.72 -14.88 4.05
CA MET A 173 -11.62 -14.45 4.91
C MET A 173 -11.19 -15.55 5.89
N ILE A 174 -12.12 -16.31 6.46
CA ILE A 174 -11.79 -17.47 7.32
C ILE A 174 -11.02 -18.52 6.51
N ASP A 175 -11.47 -18.87 5.31
CA ASP A 175 -10.80 -19.87 4.47
C ASP A 175 -9.41 -19.39 4.01
N TRP A 176 -9.29 -18.11 3.72
CA TRP A 176 -7.99 -17.49 3.45
C TRP A 176 -7.06 -17.56 4.67
N LEU A 177 -7.54 -17.20 5.87
CA LEU A 177 -6.76 -17.27 7.11
C LEU A 177 -6.32 -18.70 7.46
N ARG A 178 -7.15 -19.71 7.16
CA ARG A 178 -6.77 -21.13 7.31
C ARG A 178 -5.65 -21.51 6.33
N SER A 179 -5.77 -21.09 5.08
CA SER A 179 -4.75 -21.33 4.05
C SER A 179 -3.44 -20.63 4.40
N TYR A 180 -3.52 -19.40 4.91
CA TYR A 180 -2.38 -18.63 5.42
C TYR A 180 -1.73 -19.31 6.63
N ALA A 181 -2.51 -19.75 7.63
CA ALA A 181 -1.98 -20.47 8.79
C ALA A 181 -1.27 -21.78 8.39
N ALA A 182 -1.86 -22.55 7.46
CA ALA A 182 -1.23 -23.75 6.91
C ALA A 182 0.08 -23.42 6.18
N ARG A 183 0.13 -22.33 5.42
CA ARG A 183 1.35 -21.87 4.75
C ARG A 183 2.43 -21.46 5.76
N LEU A 184 2.08 -20.75 6.83
CA LEU A 184 3.02 -20.37 7.89
C LEU A 184 3.62 -21.57 8.62
N ALA A 185 2.82 -22.63 8.83
CA ALA A 185 3.29 -23.85 9.47
C ALA A 185 4.43 -24.54 8.68
N ILE A 186 4.49 -24.35 7.36
CA ILE A 186 5.58 -24.86 6.52
C ILE A 186 6.90 -24.14 6.83
N ASP A 187 6.86 -22.81 7.02
CA ASP A 187 8.05 -22.03 7.36
C ASP A 187 8.49 -22.27 8.81
N ASN A 188 7.55 -22.69 9.68
CA ASN A 188 7.78 -22.97 11.11
C ASN A 188 8.53 -21.84 11.83
N THR A 189 8.30 -20.59 11.40
CA THR A 189 8.91 -19.41 12.03
C THR A 189 8.19 -19.12 13.35
N PRO A 190 8.90 -18.92 14.47
CA PRO A 190 8.27 -18.59 15.75
C PRO A 190 7.37 -17.35 15.66
N PRO A 191 6.18 -17.33 16.30
CA PRO A 191 5.24 -16.21 16.21
C PRO A 191 5.86 -14.84 16.52
N ASP A 192 6.65 -14.73 17.60
CA ASP A 192 7.30 -13.48 18.01
C ASP A 192 8.35 -13.00 16.99
N GLU A 193 9.05 -13.93 16.33
CA GLU A 193 10.02 -13.59 15.29
C GLU A 193 9.31 -13.10 14.03
N ARG A 194 8.25 -13.80 13.61
CA ARG A 194 7.42 -13.41 12.48
C ARG A 194 6.79 -12.04 12.70
N GLN A 195 6.21 -11.80 13.87
CA GLN A 195 5.61 -10.52 14.25
C GLN A 195 6.64 -9.38 14.16
N ARG A 196 7.84 -9.55 14.72
CA ARG A 196 8.93 -8.56 14.61
C ARG A 196 9.31 -8.28 13.16
N ARG A 197 9.45 -9.33 12.33
CA ARG A 197 9.77 -9.19 10.89
C ARG A 197 8.67 -8.45 10.13
N MET A 198 7.41 -8.79 10.37
CA MET A 198 6.26 -8.12 9.77
C MET A 198 6.18 -6.65 10.20
N ASN A 199 6.34 -6.37 11.49
CA ASN A 199 6.27 -5.01 12.03
C ASN A 199 7.40 -4.10 11.51
N ALA A 200 8.54 -4.66 11.12
CA ALA A 200 9.63 -3.92 10.48
C ALA A 200 9.35 -3.50 9.02
N VAL A 201 8.35 -4.10 8.36
CA VAL A 201 8.01 -3.82 6.94
C VAL A 201 6.58 -3.33 6.73
N ASN A 202 5.69 -3.57 7.70
CA ASN A 202 4.32 -3.08 7.75
C ASN A 202 4.25 -1.89 8.71
N PRO A 203 4.18 -0.64 8.19
CA PRO A 203 4.16 0.54 9.03
C PRO A 203 2.91 0.56 9.91
N LYS A 204 3.05 1.10 11.13
CA LYS A 204 1.93 1.47 11.99
C LYS A 204 1.32 2.81 11.58
N PHE A 205 2.16 3.72 11.12
CA PHE A 205 1.77 5.08 10.73
C PHE A 205 2.07 5.33 9.26
N VAL A 206 1.08 5.86 8.53
CA VAL A 206 1.24 6.38 7.17
C VAL A 206 0.72 7.81 7.11
N PHE A 207 1.24 8.61 6.19
CA PHE A 207 0.87 10.02 6.07
C PHE A 207 -0.46 10.17 5.33
N ARG A 208 -1.56 9.78 6.00
CA ARG A 208 -2.91 9.83 5.41
C ARG A 208 -3.26 11.27 5.06
N ASN A 209 -3.85 11.47 3.89
CA ASN A 209 -4.16 12.79 3.37
C ASN A 209 -5.05 13.62 4.31
N TYR A 210 -5.97 13.00 5.05
CA TYR A 210 -6.78 13.75 6.03
C TYR A 210 -5.93 14.33 7.18
N MET A 211 -4.83 13.68 7.56
CA MET A 211 -3.91 14.21 8.57
C MET A 211 -3.16 15.42 8.03
N ALA A 212 -2.74 15.37 6.76
CA ALA A 212 -2.15 16.51 6.08
C ALA A 212 -3.13 17.68 6.05
N GLN A 213 -4.40 17.45 5.68
CA GLN A 213 -5.42 18.50 5.68
C GLN A 213 -5.67 19.09 7.06
N LEU A 214 -5.75 18.28 8.12
CA LEU A 214 -5.89 18.79 9.49
C LEU A 214 -4.68 19.65 9.91
N ALA A 215 -3.46 19.26 9.51
CA ALA A 215 -2.27 20.05 9.80
C ALA A 215 -2.25 21.38 9.03
N ILE A 216 -2.71 21.38 7.76
CA ILE A 216 -2.89 22.58 6.95
C ILE A 216 -3.90 23.52 7.60
N ASP A 217 -5.10 23.03 7.93
CA ASP A 217 -6.17 23.82 8.57
C ASP A 217 -5.65 24.50 9.84
N LYS A 218 -4.93 23.75 10.68
CA LYS A 218 -4.38 24.25 11.94
C LYS A 218 -3.33 25.34 11.68
N ALA A 219 -2.45 25.12 10.71
CA ALA A 219 -1.42 26.09 10.32
C ALA A 219 -2.01 27.38 9.74
N GLU A 220 -3.10 27.31 8.97
CA GLU A 220 -3.81 28.48 8.45
C GLU A 220 -4.42 29.34 9.56
N THR A 221 -4.77 28.75 10.70
CA THR A 221 -5.18 29.50 11.90
C THR A 221 -4.01 30.05 12.73
N GLY A 222 -2.77 29.88 12.27
CA GLY A 222 -1.55 30.35 12.92
C GLY A 222 -0.86 29.34 13.84
N ASP A 223 -1.31 28.08 13.87
CA ASP A 223 -0.75 27.03 14.72
C ASP A 223 -0.14 25.87 13.90
N ALA A 224 1.18 25.88 13.78
CA ALA A 224 1.94 24.86 13.04
C ALA A 224 2.31 23.61 13.86
N SER A 225 1.82 23.46 15.10
CA SER A 225 2.21 22.36 16.00
C SER A 225 1.97 20.98 15.40
N MET A 226 0.85 20.78 14.69
CA MET A 226 0.50 19.49 14.11
C MET A 226 1.47 19.06 13.00
N ILE A 227 2.11 20.01 12.30
CA ILE A 227 3.16 19.69 11.31
C ILE A 227 4.36 19.05 12.01
N ALA A 228 4.78 19.61 13.15
CA ALA A 228 5.88 19.07 13.93
C ALA A 228 5.52 17.69 14.54
N GLU A 229 4.31 17.56 15.09
CA GLU A 229 3.80 16.29 15.63
C GLU A 229 3.80 15.17 14.56
N LEU A 230 3.25 15.45 13.38
CA LEU A 230 3.22 14.48 12.28
C LEU A 230 4.63 14.13 11.81
N LEU A 231 5.54 15.11 11.71
CA LEU A 231 6.92 14.85 11.35
C LEU A 231 7.61 13.92 12.36
N ASP A 232 7.39 14.12 13.66
CA ASP A 232 7.96 13.28 14.70
C ASP A 232 7.43 11.85 14.67
N VAL A 233 6.11 11.68 14.47
CA VAL A 233 5.50 10.35 14.31
C VAL A 233 6.05 9.63 13.08
N LEU A 234 6.14 10.32 11.94
CA LEU A 234 6.54 9.74 10.66
C LEU A 234 8.05 9.50 10.51
N ARG A 235 8.88 9.97 11.44
CA ARG A 235 10.29 9.59 11.55
C ARG A 235 10.48 8.13 11.98
N LYS A 236 9.50 7.56 12.68
CA LYS A 236 9.52 6.18 13.19
C LYS A 236 8.22 5.42 12.86
N PRO A 237 7.84 5.32 11.58
CA PRO A 237 6.48 4.91 11.19
C PRO A 237 6.20 3.42 11.44
N TYR A 238 7.22 2.62 11.73
CA TYR A 238 7.13 1.18 12.00
C TYR A 238 7.08 0.87 13.51
N ASP A 239 7.54 1.80 14.34
CA ASP A 239 7.66 1.62 15.78
C ASP A 239 6.31 1.76 16.48
N GLU A 240 6.17 1.09 17.61
CA GLU A 240 5.12 1.40 18.58
C GLU A 240 5.44 2.74 19.26
N GLN A 241 4.46 3.64 19.28
CA GLN A 241 4.62 4.99 19.85
C GLN A 241 3.45 5.25 20.83
N PRO A 242 3.64 4.99 22.13
CA PRO A 242 2.60 5.19 23.14
C PRO A 242 2.10 6.64 23.16
N GLY A 243 0.78 6.83 23.16
CA GLY A 243 0.14 8.16 23.13
C GLY A 243 -0.08 8.73 21.72
N MET A 244 0.40 8.04 20.68
CA MET A 244 0.24 8.45 19.28
C MET A 244 -0.79 7.60 18.53
N GLU A 245 -1.62 6.82 19.23
CA GLU A 245 -2.56 5.86 18.65
C GLU A 245 -3.55 6.51 17.68
N ASN A 246 -3.91 7.78 17.92
CA ASN A 246 -4.79 8.55 17.05
C ASN A 246 -4.24 8.71 15.62
N TYR A 247 -2.92 8.70 15.42
CA TYR A 247 -2.29 8.77 14.10
C TYR A 247 -2.23 7.40 13.38
N ALA A 248 -2.57 6.31 14.07
CA ALA A 248 -2.72 4.99 13.45
C ALA A 248 -4.19 4.68 13.09
N ALA A 249 -5.11 5.59 13.41
CA ALA A 249 -6.53 5.39 13.17
C ALA A 249 -6.89 5.32 11.68
N LYS A 250 -8.04 4.70 11.40
CA LYS A 250 -8.70 4.79 10.09
C LYS A 250 -9.07 6.24 9.77
N ARG A 251 -9.24 6.52 8.49
CA ARG A 251 -9.90 7.73 8.01
C ARG A 251 -11.21 7.96 8.76
N PRO A 252 -11.50 9.16 9.28
CA PRO A 252 -12.85 9.49 9.69
C PRO A 252 -13.77 9.68 8.48
N ASP A 253 -15.07 9.38 8.61
CA ASP A 253 -15.99 9.39 7.46
C ASP A 253 -16.14 10.77 6.81
N TRP A 254 -16.04 11.86 7.57
CA TRP A 254 -16.10 13.22 7.03
C TRP A 254 -14.98 13.50 6.00
N ALA A 255 -13.85 12.79 6.10
CA ALA A 255 -12.72 13.00 5.20
C ALA A 255 -12.90 12.28 3.86
N ARG A 256 -13.91 11.43 3.68
CA ARG A 256 -14.16 10.71 2.42
C ARG A 256 -14.47 11.62 1.25
N THR A 257 -15.12 12.75 1.50
CA THR A 257 -15.59 13.67 0.45
C THR A 257 -14.95 15.04 0.54
N ARG A 258 -14.11 15.28 1.54
CA ARG A 258 -13.45 16.56 1.73
C ARG A 258 -12.30 16.72 0.74
N ALA A 259 -12.30 17.83 -0.01
CA ALA A 259 -11.16 18.24 -0.81
C ALA A 259 -9.90 18.35 0.05
N GLY A 260 -8.76 17.91 -0.47
CA GLY A 260 -7.52 17.81 0.31
C GLY A 260 -7.34 16.46 1.03
N CYS A 261 -8.42 15.75 1.33
CA CYS A 261 -8.37 14.43 1.96
C CYS A 261 -8.45 13.29 0.94
N SER A 262 -9.49 13.25 0.12
CA SER A 262 -9.71 12.16 -0.84
C SER A 262 -9.46 12.55 -2.30
N MET A 263 -9.33 13.85 -2.54
CA MET A 263 -9.22 14.46 -3.86
C MET A 263 -8.23 15.62 -3.79
N LEU A 264 -7.15 15.53 -4.57
CA LEU A 264 -6.14 16.55 -4.74
C LEU A 264 -6.07 16.99 -6.20
N SER A 265 -5.77 18.27 -6.41
CA SER A 265 -5.59 18.89 -7.72
C SER A 265 -4.14 19.31 -7.88
N CYS A 266 -3.59 19.19 -9.10
CA CYS A 266 -2.29 19.78 -9.44
C CYS A 266 -2.35 21.30 -9.61
N SER A 267 -3.54 21.90 -9.61
CA SER A 267 -3.74 23.32 -9.92
C SER A 267 -3.88 24.14 -8.64
N SER A 268 -2.92 25.03 -8.39
CA SER A 268 -3.13 26.29 -7.66
C SER A 268 -3.13 27.45 -8.65
#